data_AF-A0A931P520-F1
#
_entry.id   AF-A0A931P520-F1
#
_cell.length_a   1.000
_cell.length_b   1.000
_cell.length_c   1.000
_cell.angle_alpha   90.00
_cell.angle_beta   90.00
_cell.angle_gamma   90.00
#
_symmetry.space_group_name_H-M   'P 1'
#
loop_
_entity.id
_entity.type
_entity.pdbx_description
1 polymer ?
#
loop_
_entity_poly.entity_id
_entity_poly.type
_entity_poly.pdbx_seq_one_letter_code
_entity_poly.pdbx_strand_id
1 'polypeptide(L)'
;MSRIFVSLAITDFSLLLASYVLGIVSVSAGPGRHDRELGVHFLIALFTVMFSLLVHSIAYTYLMGTNRWVKEVVDVYKMSAEIAARSKANKRKGFKWEFRAMAIVAVAAWLGAWVHREYPKAVPAQSMYHHIAAVCVIVFSLMAFVFEYRIIGEQGKLLDEVKTLADTMREARIAERLAAGAASPEVPKSSVPADSSFTPPPDDSLPS
;
A
#
# COMPACT_ATOMS: atom_id res chain seq x y z
N MET A 1 -3.86 9.68 3.61
CA MET A 1 -2.93 8.54 3.79
C MET A 1 -1.62 8.90 4.48
N SER A 2 -0.98 10.03 4.16
CA SER A 2 0.34 10.36 4.71
C SER A 2 0.40 10.37 6.25
N ARG A 3 -0.65 10.81 6.94
CA ARG A 3 -0.73 10.76 8.42
C ARG A 3 -0.69 9.31 8.96
N ILE A 4 -1.50 8.43 8.37
CA ILE A 4 -1.55 7.00 8.75
C ILE A 4 -0.18 6.36 8.51
N PHE A 5 0.41 6.62 7.34
CA PHE A 5 1.74 6.11 7.01
C PHE A 5 2.82 6.57 8.01
N VAL A 6 2.82 7.85 8.40
CA VAL A 6 3.78 8.37 9.40
C VAL A 6 3.62 7.66 10.75
N SER A 7 2.39 7.47 11.23
CA SER A 7 2.16 6.74 12.48
C SER A 7 2.67 5.30 12.40
N LEU A 8 2.43 4.62 11.28
CA LEU A 8 2.93 3.26 11.05
C LEU A 8 4.47 3.23 10.97
N ALA A 9 5.08 4.15 10.25
CA ALA A 9 6.53 4.24 10.09
C ALA A 9 7.25 4.55 11.42
N ILE A 10 6.71 5.45 12.24
CA ILE A 10 7.25 5.73 13.59
C ILE A 10 7.14 4.50 14.47
N THR A 11 6.02 3.80 14.41
CA THR A 11 5.80 2.57 15.19
C THR A 11 6.78 1.48 14.76
N ASP A 12 6.92 1.23 13.46
CA ASP A 12 7.84 0.21 12.94
C ASP A 12 9.29 0.55 13.27
N PHE A 13 9.70 1.80 13.07
CA PHE A 13 11.05 2.23 13.38
C PHE A 13 11.37 2.12 14.87
N SER A 14 10.40 2.41 15.74
CA SER A 14 10.53 2.21 17.19
C SER A 14 10.67 0.73 17.55
N LEU A 15 9.92 -0.15 16.88
CA LEU A 15 10.04 -1.61 17.05
C LEU A 15 11.40 -2.12 16.57
N LEU A 16 11.91 -1.64 15.43
CA LEU A 16 13.24 -1.96 14.93
C LEU A 16 14.33 -1.57 15.94
N LEU A 17 14.24 -0.37 16.52
CA LEU A 17 15.20 0.10 17.52
C LEU A 17 15.10 -0.72 18.81
N ALA A 18 13.89 -1.00 19.29
CA ALA A 18 13.68 -1.83 20.48
C ALA A 18 14.20 -3.26 20.27
N SER A 19 13.93 -3.88 19.13
CA SER A 19 14.40 -5.21 18.77
C SER A 19 15.93 -5.27 18.72
N TYR A 20 16.57 -4.24 18.14
CA TYR A 20 18.03 -4.11 18.10
C TYR A 20 18.64 -3.97 19.50
N VAL A 21 18.07 -3.11 20.35
CA VAL A 21 18.51 -2.96 21.75
C VAL A 21 18.38 -4.28 22.51
N LEU A 22 17.26 -5.00 22.36
CA LEU A 22 17.08 -6.33 22.95
C LEU A 22 18.14 -7.34 22.46
N GLY A 23 18.55 -7.23 21.19
CA GLY A 23 19.64 -8.04 20.63
C GLY A 23 20.99 -7.75 21.28
N ILE A 24 21.29 -6.49 21.62
CA ILE A 24 22.51 -6.14 22.38
C ILE A 24 22.40 -6.65 23.83
N VAL A 25 21.24 -6.47 24.46
CA VAL A 25 21.00 -6.91 25.84
C VAL A 25 21.16 -8.42 25.96
N SER A 26 20.63 -9.21 25.02
CA SER A 26 20.74 -10.68 25.04
C SER A 26 22.19 -11.13 25.01
N VAL A 27 23.03 -10.52 24.17
CA VAL A 27 24.48 -10.83 24.08
C VAL A 27 25.22 -10.44 25.36
N SER A 28 24.82 -9.36 26.03
CA SER A 28 25.46 -8.89 27.27
C SER A 28 24.96 -9.57 28.55
N ALA A 29 23.94 -10.42 28.47
CA ALA A 29 23.32 -11.04 29.63
C ALA A 29 24.22 -12.11 30.25
N GLY A 30 24.34 -12.09 31.58
CA GLY A 30 25.10 -13.11 32.33
C GLY A 30 24.46 -14.51 32.28
N PRO A 31 25.19 -15.53 32.77
CA PRO A 31 24.72 -16.91 32.81
C PRO A 31 23.33 -17.03 33.46
N GLY A 32 22.39 -17.71 32.81
CA GLY A 32 21.00 -17.91 33.27
C GLY A 32 19.98 -16.86 32.81
N ARG A 33 20.39 -15.61 32.54
CA ARG A 33 19.50 -14.60 31.92
C ARG A 33 19.52 -14.67 30.39
N HIS A 34 20.64 -15.13 29.83
CA HIS A 34 20.86 -15.17 28.39
C HIS A 34 19.74 -15.87 27.61
N ASP A 35 19.32 -17.08 28.02
CA ASP A 35 18.29 -17.85 27.29
C ASP A 35 16.94 -17.11 27.26
N ARG A 36 16.57 -16.46 28.37
CA ARG A 36 15.34 -15.67 28.46
C ARG A 36 15.41 -14.43 27.56
N GLU A 37 16.49 -13.65 27.66
CA GLU A 37 16.64 -12.42 26.87
C GLU A 37 16.75 -12.74 25.37
N LEU A 38 17.40 -13.85 25.00
CA LEU A 38 17.45 -14.35 23.63
C LEU A 38 16.06 -14.73 23.10
N GLY A 39 15.26 -15.44 23.90
CA GLY A 39 13.88 -15.77 23.54
C GLY A 39 12.98 -14.54 23.37
N VAL A 40 13.12 -13.54 24.26
CA VAL A 40 12.40 -12.26 24.16
C VAL A 40 12.83 -11.50 22.90
N HIS A 41 14.14 -11.41 22.63
CA HIS A 41 14.64 -10.80 21.41
C HIS A 41 14.08 -11.50 20.16
N PHE A 42 14.09 -12.83 20.12
CA PHE A 42 13.57 -13.60 18.98
C PHE A 42 12.09 -13.29 18.69
N LEU A 43 11.22 -13.32 19.73
CA LEU A 43 9.79 -13.05 19.56
C LEU A 43 9.52 -11.62 19.13
N ILE A 44 10.18 -10.64 19.75
CA ILE A 44 10.03 -9.22 19.39
C ILE A 44 10.59 -8.94 18.00
N ALA A 45 11.73 -9.54 17.64
CA ALA A 45 12.30 -9.43 16.30
C ALA A 45 11.37 -10.03 15.24
N LEU A 46 10.79 -11.21 15.49
CA LEU A 46 9.84 -11.84 14.58
C LEU A 46 8.61 -10.96 14.37
N PHE A 47 8.02 -10.44 15.45
CA PHE A 47 6.90 -9.51 15.36
C PHE A 47 7.27 -8.24 14.58
N THR A 48 8.44 -7.67 14.86
CA THR A 48 8.94 -6.47 14.18
C THR A 48 9.12 -6.72 12.68
N VAL A 49 9.69 -7.85 12.29
CA VAL A 49 9.84 -8.23 10.87
C VAL A 49 8.47 -8.31 10.19
N MET A 50 7.49 -8.97 10.81
CA MET A 50 6.13 -9.05 10.27
C MET A 50 5.46 -7.68 10.15
N PHE A 51 5.63 -6.82 11.17
CA PHE A 51 5.10 -5.46 11.16
C PHE A 51 5.76 -4.60 10.08
N SER A 52 7.08 -4.69 9.90
CA SER A 52 7.80 -3.94 8.87
C SER A 52 7.35 -4.34 7.47
N LEU A 53 7.22 -5.65 7.21
CA LEU A 53 6.66 -6.16 5.95
C LEU A 53 5.22 -5.67 5.73
N LEU A 54 4.40 -5.62 6.77
CA LEU A 54 3.04 -5.08 6.71
C LEU A 54 3.03 -3.59 6.33
N VAL A 55 3.85 -2.76 6.97
CA VAL A 55 3.92 -1.32 6.68
C VAL A 55 4.30 -1.06 5.23
N HIS A 56 5.36 -1.69 4.74
CA HIS A 56 5.77 -1.55 3.34
C HIS A 56 4.72 -2.12 2.36
N SER A 57 4.01 -3.20 2.74
CA SER A 57 2.93 -3.77 1.92
C SER A 57 1.71 -2.83 1.82
N ILE A 58 1.36 -2.13 2.91
CA ILE A 58 0.28 -1.13 2.90
C ILE A 58 0.63 0.03 1.98
N ALA A 59 1.88 0.53 2.04
CA ALA A 59 2.37 1.57 1.14
C ALA A 59 2.28 1.12 -0.33
N TYR A 60 2.75 -0.10 -0.63
CA TYR A 60 2.70 -0.67 -1.96
C TYR A 60 1.26 -0.80 -2.48
N THR A 61 0.34 -1.35 -1.68
CA THR A 61 -1.06 -1.53 -2.06
C THR A 61 -1.75 -0.18 -2.29
N TYR A 62 -1.45 0.85 -1.49
CA TYR A 62 -1.95 2.20 -1.72
C TYR A 62 -1.48 2.74 -3.08
N LEU A 63 -0.19 2.64 -3.39
CA LEU A 63 0.34 3.07 -4.68
C LEU A 63 -0.29 2.24 -5.82
N MET A 64 -0.44 0.93 -5.65
CA MET A 64 -1.03 0.06 -6.67
C MET A 64 -2.49 0.44 -6.96
N GLY A 65 -3.31 0.59 -5.91
CA GLY A 65 -4.73 0.90 -6.04
C GLY A 65 -4.96 2.27 -6.67
N THR A 66 -4.25 3.29 -6.19
CA THR A 66 -4.38 4.66 -6.72
C THR A 66 -3.90 4.77 -8.16
N ASN A 67 -2.88 4.01 -8.55
CA ASN A 67 -2.43 3.96 -9.95
C ASN A 67 -3.50 3.41 -10.90
N ARG A 68 -4.18 2.35 -10.50
CA ARG A 68 -5.26 1.76 -11.29
C ARG A 68 -6.42 2.75 -11.42
N TRP A 69 -6.80 3.39 -10.31
CA TRP A 69 -7.85 4.41 -10.30
C TRP A 69 -7.51 5.58 -11.24
N VAL A 70 -6.30 6.14 -11.16
CA VAL A 70 -5.88 7.24 -12.07
C VAL A 70 -6.00 6.81 -13.53
N LYS A 71 -5.55 5.60 -13.86
CA LYS A 71 -5.66 5.07 -15.23
C LYS A 71 -7.12 5.01 -15.70
N GLU A 72 -8.00 4.43 -14.89
CA GLU A 72 -9.42 4.29 -15.21
C GLU A 72 -10.09 5.66 -15.40
N VAL A 73 -9.80 6.64 -14.52
CA VAL A 73 -10.36 8.00 -14.63
C VAL A 73 -9.86 8.70 -15.89
N VAL A 74 -8.55 8.64 -16.17
CA VAL A 74 -7.95 9.21 -17.39
C VAL A 74 -8.60 8.61 -18.65
N ASP A 75 -8.82 7.29 -18.66
CA ASP A 75 -9.41 6.58 -19.80
C ASP A 75 -10.89 6.95 -20.02
N VAL A 76 -11.67 7.14 -18.94
CA VAL A 76 -13.11 7.51 -18.98
C VAL A 76 -13.32 8.97 -19.38
N TYR A 77 -12.51 9.88 -18.83
CA TYR A 77 -12.62 11.31 -19.09
C TYR A 77 -11.79 11.78 -20.29
N LYS A 78 -11.03 10.89 -20.93
CA LYS A 78 -10.13 11.19 -22.06
C LYS A 78 -9.15 12.32 -21.71
N MET A 79 -8.60 12.26 -20.50
CA MET A 79 -7.60 13.20 -20.01
C MET A 79 -6.23 12.96 -20.67
N SER A 80 -5.28 13.87 -20.44
CA SER A 80 -3.90 13.70 -20.91
C SER A 80 -3.27 12.40 -20.39
N ALA A 81 -2.65 11.63 -21.29
CA ALA A 81 -1.90 10.42 -20.97
C ALA A 81 -0.70 10.68 -20.05
N GLU A 82 -0.22 11.92 -19.96
CA GLU A 82 0.88 12.32 -19.08
C GLU A 82 0.54 12.12 -17.60
N ILE A 83 -0.73 12.31 -17.22
CA ILE A 83 -1.22 12.09 -15.85
C ILE A 83 -1.02 10.63 -15.43
N ALA A 84 -1.45 9.69 -16.28
CA ALA A 84 -1.26 8.27 -16.03
C ALA A 84 0.23 7.88 -16.00
N ALA A 85 1.06 8.52 -16.84
CA ALA A 85 2.51 8.32 -16.85
C ALA A 85 3.18 8.79 -15.54
N ARG A 86 2.78 9.96 -15.01
CA ARG A 86 3.24 10.50 -13.72
C ARG A 86 2.91 9.54 -12.57
N SER A 87 1.66 9.08 -12.50
CA SER A 87 1.23 8.09 -11.50
C SER A 87 2.09 6.82 -11.57
N LYS A 88 2.28 6.28 -12.77
CA LYS A 88 3.09 5.06 -12.99
C LYS A 88 4.57 5.27 -12.60
N ALA A 89 5.11 6.47 -12.83
CA ALA A 89 6.46 6.81 -12.41
C ALA A 89 6.59 6.81 -10.88
N ASN A 90 5.62 7.38 -10.16
CA ASN A 90 5.59 7.39 -8.70
C ASN A 90 5.54 5.96 -8.13
N LYS A 91 4.68 5.08 -8.66
CA LYS A 91 4.65 3.66 -8.29
C LYS A 91 6.02 2.99 -8.43
N ARG A 92 6.66 3.16 -9.59
CA ARG A 92 7.95 2.51 -9.87
C ARG A 92 9.06 3.02 -8.97
N LYS A 93 9.03 4.30 -8.56
CA LYS A 93 9.96 4.84 -7.57
C LYS A 93 9.70 4.21 -6.20
N GLY A 94 8.44 4.13 -5.77
CA GLY A 94 8.06 3.55 -4.47
C GLY A 94 8.47 2.09 -4.35
N PHE A 95 8.10 1.29 -5.36
CA PHE A 95 8.39 -0.14 -5.41
C PHE A 95 9.88 -0.47 -5.26
N LYS A 96 10.77 0.35 -5.84
CA LYS A 96 12.22 0.13 -5.71
C LYS A 96 12.71 0.27 -4.26
N TRP A 97 12.13 1.18 -3.49
CA TRP A 97 12.50 1.38 -2.09
C TRP A 97 11.85 0.34 -1.19
N GLU A 98 10.56 0.10 -1.36
CA GLU A 98 9.79 -0.92 -0.62
C GLU A 98 10.45 -2.31 -0.74
N PHE A 99 10.74 -2.74 -1.97
CA PHE A 99 11.30 -4.06 -2.20
C PHE A 99 12.71 -4.22 -1.62
N ARG A 100 13.54 -3.15 -1.67
CA ARG A 100 14.89 -3.16 -1.09
C ARG A 100 14.83 -3.25 0.44
N ALA A 101 13.94 -2.48 1.07
CA ALA A 101 13.75 -2.52 2.52
C ALA A 101 13.29 -3.90 2.99
N MET A 102 12.25 -4.46 2.36
CA MET A 102 11.75 -5.80 2.64
C MET A 102 12.84 -6.88 2.46
N ALA A 103 13.65 -6.79 1.39
CA ALA A 103 14.72 -7.74 1.15
C ALA A 103 15.81 -7.70 2.24
N ILE A 104 16.22 -6.50 2.68
CA ILE A 104 17.23 -6.33 3.74
C ILE A 104 16.67 -6.85 5.08
N VAL A 105 15.42 -6.55 5.41
CA VAL A 105 14.72 -7.09 6.58
C VAL A 105 14.68 -8.63 6.54
N ALA A 106 14.33 -9.22 5.39
CA ALA A 106 14.30 -10.68 5.23
C ALA A 106 15.68 -11.32 5.41
N VAL A 107 16.74 -10.71 4.87
CA VAL A 107 18.12 -11.19 5.06
C VAL A 107 18.54 -11.12 6.53
N ALA A 108 18.25 -10.01 7.22
CA ALA A 108 18.57 -9.87 8.64
C ALA A 108 17.82 -10.89 9.50
N ALA A 109 16.54 -11.13 9.21
CA ALA A 109 15.73 -12.14 9.87
C ALA A 109 16.27 -13.56 9.63
N TRP A 110 16.67 -13.88 8.40
CA TRP A 110 17.27 -15.16 8.07
C TRP A 110 18.60 -15.40 8.81
N LEU A 111 19.48 -14.39 8.86
CA LEU A 111 20.72 -14.45 9.62
C LEU A 111 20.46 -14.60 11.13
N GLY A 112 19.43 -13.93 11.66
CA GLY A 112 19.03 -14.08 13.06
C GLY A 112 18.53 -15.49 13.38
N ALA A 113 17.71 -16.07 12.49
CA ALA A 113 17.26 -17.45 12.60
C ALA A 113 18.42 -18.45 12.51
N TRP A 114 19.43 -18.17 11.68
CA TRP A 114 20.64 -18.98 11.58
C TRP A 114 21.42 -18.99 12.90
N VAL A 115 21.68 -17.81 13.49
CA VAL A 115 22.33 -17.68 14.80
C VAL A 115 21.54 -18.41 15.88
N HIS A 116 20.21 -18.24 15.91
CA HIS A 116 19.35 -18.87 16.91
C HIS A 116 19.36 -20.40 16.80
N ARG A 117 19.33 -20.94 15.58
CA ARG A 117 19.37 -22.40 15.34
C ARG A 117 20.66 -23.04 15.83
N GLU A 118 21.79 -22.33 15.73
CA GLU A 118 23.10 -22.87 16.11
C GLU A 118 23.45 -22.63 17.58
N TYR A 119 22.63 -21.89 18.33
CA TYR A 119 22.83 -21.67 19.76
C TYR A 119 22.86 -23.00 20.56
N PRO A 120 23.80 -23.19 21.51
CA PRO A 120 24.85 -22.28 21.99
C PRO A 120 26.19 -22.37 21.24
N LYS A 121 26.25 -23.10 20.12
CA LYS A 121 27.48 -23.37 19.34
C LYS A 121 27.76 -22.33 18.24
N ALA A 122 26.94 -21.28 18.13
CA ALA A 122 27.08 -20.26 17.10
C ALA A 122 28.48 -19.62 17.14
N VAL A 123 29.14 -19.52 15.99
CA VAL A 123 30.48 -18.93 15.91
C VAL A 123 30.40 -17.39 15.91
N PRO A 124 31.43 -16.68 16.42
CA PRO A 124 31.40 -15.21 16.52
C PRO A 124 31.08 -14.49 15.20
N ALA A 125 31.53 -15.05 14.07
CA ALA A 125 31.27 -14.49 12.74
C ALA A 125 29.77 -14.44 12.40
N GLN A 126 28.97 -15.45 12.79
CA GLN A 126 27.52 -15.48 12.51
C GLN A 126 26.80 -14.36 13.25
N SER A 127 27.14 -14.17 14.52
CA SER A 127 26.59 -13.07 15.34
C SER A 127 26.97 -11.71 14.76
N MET A 128 28.22 -11.56 14.27
CA MET A 128 28.67 -10.34 13.61
C MET A 128 27.90 -10.07 12.31
N TYR A 129 27.66 -11.08 11.47
CA TYR A 129 26.88 -10.91 10.24
C TYR A 129 25.43 -10.49 10.53
N HIS A 130 24.77 -11.13 11.50
CA HIS A 130 23.44 -10.73 11.92
C HIS A 130 23.41 -9.29 12.46
N HIS A 131 24.40 -8.91 13.27
CA HIS A 131 24.52 -7.54 13.80
C HIS A 131 24.68 -6.49 12.70
N ILE A 132 25.60 -6.71 11.74
CA ILE A 132 25.80 -5.81 10.59
C ILE A 132 24.49 -5.71 9.78
N ALA A 133 23.82 -6.82 9.52
CA ALA A 133 22.54 -6.83 8.81
C ALA A 133 21.46 -6.04 9.57
N ALA A 134 21.40 -6.16 10.90
CA ALA A 134 20.45 -5.40 11.72
C ALA A 134 20.71 -3.88 11.68
N VAL A 135 21.97 -3.45 11.70
CA VAL A 135 22.34 -2.03 11.51
C VAL A 135 21.92 -1.56 10.12
N CYS A 136 22.16 -2.37 9.07
CA CYS A 136 21.71 -2.07 7.72
C CYS A 136 20.18 -1.93 7.65
N VAL A 137 19.40 -2.79 8.31
CA VAL A 137 17.94 -2.67 8.39
C VAL A 137 17.54 -1.30 8.95
N ILE A 138 18.09 -0.89 10.09
CA ILE A 138 17.73 0.41 10.71
C ILE A 138 17.99 1.56 9.73
N VAL A 139 19.18 1.61 9.14
CA VAL A 139 19.57 2.68 8.22
C VAL A 139 18.71 2.69 6.95
N PHE A 140 18.53 1.52 6.33
CA PHE A 140 17.75 1.42 5.08
C PHE A 140 16.26 1.61 5.29
N SER A 141 15.66 1.10 6.37
CA SER A 141 14.24 1.31 6.68
C SER A 141 13.95 2.79 6.93
N LEU A 142 14.81 3.51 7.66
CA LEU A 142 14.66 4.95 7.83
C LEU A 142 14.67 5.70 6.48
N MET A 143 15.64 5.37 5.61
CA MET A 143 15.69 5.95 4.27
C MET A 143 14.44 5.61 3.47
N ALA A 144 14.01 4.34 3.49
CA ALA A 144 12.82 3.88 2.78
C ALA A 144 11.57 4.64 3.24
N PHE A 145 11.34 4.82 4.55
CA PHE A 145 10.21 5.60 5.06
C PHE A 145 10.22 7.04 4.59
N VAL A 146 11.37 7.70 4.56
CA VAL A 146 11.48 9.07 4.05
C VAL A 146 11.11 9.14 2.56
N PHE A 147 11.60 8.20 1.74
CA PHE A 147 11.27 8.17 0.32
C PHE A 147 9.81 7.80 0.06
N GLU A 148 9.29 6.79 0.73
CA GLU A 148 7.89 6.36 0.64
C GLU A 148 6.95 7.48 1.06
N TYR A 149 7.23 8.20 2.15
CA TYR A 149 6.45 9.36 2.58
C TYR A 149 6.37 10.43 1.48
N ARG A 150 7.49 10.75 0.85
CA ARG A 150 7.54 11.73 -0.25
C ARG A 150 6.73 11.27 -1.45
N ILE A 151 6.87 10.01 -1.84
CA ILE A 151 6.18 9.43 -3.01
C ILE A 151 4.67 9.34 -2.75
N ILE A 152 4.24 8.95 -1.56
CA ILE A 152 2.84 8.94 -1.13
C ILE A 152 2.27 10.38 -1.16
N GLY A 153 3.05 11.36 -0.72
CA GLY A 153 2.67 12.78 -0.81
C GLY A 153 2.52 13.28 -2.25
N GLU A 154 3.47 12.96 -3.13
CA GLU A 154 3.41 13.28 -4.56
C GLU A 154 2.22 12.61 -5.25
N GLN A 155 1.96 11.35 -4.93
CA GLN A 155 0.80 10.62 -5.43
C GLN A 155 -0.51 11.22 -4.92
N GLY A 156 -0.59 11.62 -3.64
CA GLY A 156 -1.75 12.29 -3.08
C GLY A 156 -2.11 13.57 -3.83
N LYS A 157 -1.12 14.44 -4.10
CA LYS A 157 -1.32 15.66 -4.89
C LYS A 157 -1.83 15.38 -6.29
N LEU A 158 -1.31 14.34 -6.94
CA LEU A 158 -1.77 13.92 -8.27
C LEU A 158 -3.23 13.43 -8.25
N LEU A 159 -3.65 12.74 -7.19
CA LEU A 159 -5.04 12.30 -7.04
C LEU A 159 -5.99 13.49 -6.89
N ASP A 160 -5.59 14.50 -6.12
CA ASP A 160 -6.37 15.73 -5.96
C ASP A 160 -6.50 16.46 -7.30
N GLU A 161 -5.40 16.59 -8.06
CA GLU A 161 -5.38 17.15 -9.41
C GLU A 161 -6.36 16.43 -10.36
N VAL A 162 -6.29 15.09 -10.40
CA VAL A 162 -7.17 14.26 -11.24
C VAL A 162 -8.63 14.38 -10.83
N LYS A 163 -8.90 14.43 -9.53
CA LYS A 163 -10.26 14.59 -9.00
C LYS A 163 -10.86 15.93 -9.43
N THR A 164 -10.13 17.03 -9.23
CA THR A 164 -10.59 18.36 -9.64
C THR A 164 -10.88 18.43 -11.14
N LEU A 165 -9.99 17.89 -11.97
CA LEU A 165 -10.20 17.84 -13.43
C LEU A 165 -11.44 17.01 -13.81
N ALA A 166 -11.62 15.86 -13.17
CA ALA A 166 -12.77 14.98 -13.43
C ALA A 166 -14.09 15.67 -13.04
N ASP A 167 -14.11 16.36 -11.90
CA ASP A 167 -15.29 17.09 -11.42
C ASP A 167 -15.65 18.24 -12.38
N THR A 168 -14.68 19.04 -12.83
CA THR A 168 -14.92 20.11 -13.83
C THR A 168 -15.46 19.55 -15.15
N MET A 169 -14.88 18.46 -15.67
CA MET A 169 -15.37 17.82 -16.91
C MET A 169 -16.76 17.23 -16.74
N ARG A 170 -17.07 16.68 -15.56
CA ARG A 170 -18.41 16.16 -15.24
C ARG A 170 -19.44 17.27 -15.22
N GLU A 171 -19.14 18.39 -14.57
CA GLU A 171 -20.03 19.56 -14.53
C GLU A 171 -20.29 20.14 -15.93
N ALA A 172 -19.25 20.27 -16.76
CA ALA A 172 -19.39 20.73 -18.15
C ALA A 172 -20.32 19.81 -18.97
N ARG A 173 -20.13 18.48 -18.88
CA ARG A 173 -21.01 17.51 -19.56
C ARG A 173 -22.46 17.56 -19.09
N ILE A 174 -22.69 17.85 -17.81
CA ILE A 174 -24.05 18.02 -17.27
C ILE A 174 -24.67 19.31 -17.82
N ALA A 175 -23.93 20.42 -17.82
CA ALA A 175 -24.40 21.70 -18.36
C ALA A 175 -24.75 21.58 -19.86
N GLU A 176 -23.90 20.93 -20.66
CA GLU A 176 -24.16 20.64 -22.08
C GLU A 176 -25.44 19.83 -22.28
N ARG A 177 -25.67 18.78 -21.48
CA ARG A 177 -26.89 17.96 -21.54
C ARG A 177 -28.13 18.75 -21.17
N LEU A 178 -28.06 19.64 -20.18
CA LEU A 178 -29.17 20.51 -19.80
C LEU A 178 -29.49 21.52 -20.89
N ALA A 179 -28.46 22.13 -21.51
CA ALA A 179 -28.63 23.04 -22.63
C ALA A 179 -29.24 22.32 -23.85
N ALA A 180 -28.76 21.11 -24.17
CA ALA A 180 -29.32 20.30 -25.26
C ALA A 180 -30.76 19.85 -24.99
N GLY A 181 -31.07 19.49 -23.74
CA GLY A 181 -32.43 19.12 -23.31
C GLY A 181 -33.41 20.30 -23.33
N ALA A 182 -32.95 21.50 -22.98
CA ALA A 182 -33.74 22.73 -23.07
C ALA A 182 -33.95 23.22 -24.51
N ALA A 183 -33.04 22.86 -25.43
CA ALA A 183 -33.13 23.18 -26.85
C ALA A 183 -33.96 22.15 -27.66
N SER A 184 -34.32 21.01 -27.07
CA SER A 184 -35.23 20.06 -27.70
C SER A 184 -36.66 20.60 -27.57
N PRO A 185 -37.37 20.93 -28.67
CA PRO A 185 -38.76 21.34 -28.58
C PRO A 185 -39.54 20.21 -27.90
N GLU A 186 -40.39 20.59 -26.95
CA GLU A 186 -41.35 19.73 -26.28
C GLU A 186 -42.03 18.86 -27.33
N VAL A 187 -41.70 17.56 -27.38
CA VAL A 187 -42.43 16.62 -28.22
C VAL A 187 -43.86 16.67 -27.72
N PRO A 188 -44.84 17.12 -28.53
CA PRO A 188 -46.22 17.23 -28.08
C PRO A 188 -46.65 15.87 -27.55
N LYS A 189 -47.21 15.84 -26.33
CA LYS A 189 -47.94 14.69 -25.80
C LYS A 189 -49.21 14.47 -26.64
N SER A 190 -49.07 14.01 -27.88
CA SER A 190 -50.22 13.67 -28.72
C SER A 190 -49.85 12.56 -29.71
N SER A 191 -49.62 11.36 -29.19
CA SER A 191 -50.01 10.09 -29.82
C SER A 191 -49.46 8.92 -29.01
N VAL A 192 -50.06 8.66 -27.85
CA VAL A 192 -50.10 7.28 -27.35
C VAL A 192 -51.30 6.66 -28.08
N PRO A 193 -51.12 5.73 -29.03
CA PRO A 193 -52.24 4.97 -29.56
C PRO A 193 -52.79 4.13 -28.42
N ALA A 194 -54.06 4.36 -28.09
CA ALA A 194 -54.81 3.54 -27.16
C ALA A 194 -55.16 2.19 -27.82
N ASP A 195 -54.17 1.40 -28.22
CA ASP A 195 -54.40 -0.03 -28.49
C ASP A 195 -53.08 -0.80 -28.66
N SER A 196 -52.77 -1.66 -27.70
CA SER A 196 -52.31 -3.01 -27.97
C SER A 196 -52.27 -3.77 -26.65
N SER A 197 -53.27 -4.61 -26.47
CA SER A 197 -53.35 -5.69 -25.49
C SER A 197 -52.00 -6.35 -25.20
N PHE A 198 -51.47 -6.11 -24.01
CA PHE A 198 -50.39 -6.91 -23.45
C PHE A 198 -50.98 -8.26 -23.01
N THR A 199 -50.81 -9.30 -23.82
CA THR A 199 -50.98 -10.68 -23.38
C THR A 199 -49.68 -11.15 -22.72
N PRO A 200 -49.67 -11.44 -21.41
CA PRO A 200 -48.48 -12.00 -20.77
C PRO A 200 -48.17 -13.39 -21.34
N PRO A 201 -46.88 -13.77 -21.43
CA PRO A 201 -46.48 -15.11 -21.85
C PRO A 201 -46.96 -16.15 -20.83
N PRO A 202 -47.31 -17.37 -21.29
CA PRO A 202 -47.70 -18.45 -20.40
C PRO A 202 -46.53 -18.85 -19.49
N ASP A 203 -46.87 -19.05 -18.23
CA ASP A 203 -45.97 -19.48 -17.16
C ASP A 203 -45.67 -20.98 -17.30
N ASP A 204 -44.51 -21.29 -17.88
CA ASP A 204 -44.01 -22.66 -18.06
C ASP A 204 -43.19 -23.16 -16.84
N SER A 205 -43.34 -22.55 -15.66
CA SER A 205 -42.65 -23.01 -14.46
C SER A 205 -43.55 -23.86 -13.55
N LEU A 206 -43.58 -25.17 -13.84
CA LEU A 206 -43.74 -26.38 -13.00
C LEU A 206 -44.48 -27.48 -13.83
N PRO A 207 -44.04 -28.76 -13.86
CA PRO A 207 -43.71 -29.63 -12.71
C PRO A 207 -42.39 -30.42 -12.95
N SER A 208 -41.84 -31.28 -12.09
CA SER A 208 -42.26 -32.01 -10.88
C SER A 208 -41.03 -32.34 -10.03
#